data_AF-A0A9E0KNB8-F1
#
_entry.id   AF-A0A9E0KNB8-F1
#
_cell.length_a   1.000
_cell.length_b   1.000
_cell.length_c   1.000
_cell.angle_alpha   90.00
_cell.angle_beta   90.00
_cell.angle_gamma   90.00
#
_symmetry.space_group_name_H-M   'P 1'
#
loop_
_entity.id
_entity.type
_entity.pdbx_description
1 polymer ?
#
loop_
_entity_poly.entity_id
_entity_poly.type
_entity_poly.pdbx_seq_one_letter_code
_entity_poly.pdbx_strand_id
1 'polypeptide(L)'
;MTENEKPGGNRTGGIGGRPSRLQYTTRTRAGGIPIYVGSKTVGAVKGDCFFKRVMASAHFLRKPPAIAFDVSTLRDAEAAGAKWVEVTDAESGRVYRASMATVWERGKGFNRGYGAQWFLPLNEWNRPQTPTQGRLFQGVD
;
A
#
# COMPACT_ATOMS: atom_id res chain seq x y z
N MET A 1 53.16 -12.89 33.87
CA MET A 1 53.37 -11.63 34.62
C MET A 1 53.92 -10.64 33.60
N THR A 2 53.03 -10.04 32.84
CA THR A 2 52.54 -8.65 32.97
C THR A 2 53.41 -7.74 32.08
N GLU A 3 52.85 -7.22 31.00
CA GLU A 3 52.68 -5.77 30.84
C GLU A 3 51.79 -5.45 29.64
N ASN A 4 51.01 -4.39 29.81
CA ASN A 4 49.90 -3.96 29.00
C ASN A 4 50.36 -2.90 28.01
N GLU A 5 49.98 -3.02 26.74
CA GLU A 5 49.94 -1.87 25.83
C GLU A 5 48.54 -1.71 25.24
N LYS A 6 47.95 -0.54 25.47
CA LYS A 6 46.68 -0.09 24.91
C LYS A 6 46.88 0.27 23.43
N PRO A 7 45.98 -0.10 22.51
CA PRO A 7 45.90 0.57 21.23
C PRO A 7 44.91 1.75 21.31
N GLY A 8 45.42 2.94 21.00
CA GLY A 8 44.62 4.10 20.65
C GLY A 8 44.14 4.06 19.20
N GLY A 9 43.18 4.93 18.89
CA GLY A 9 42.97 5.45 17.53
C GLY A 9 41.94 4.71 16.68
N ASN A 10 40.65 4.94 16.93
CA ASN A 10 39.58 4.57 16.00
C ASN A 10 39.30 5.76 15.04
N ARG A 11 39.69 5.66 13.76
CA ARG A 11 39.20 6.52 12.67
C ARG A 11 39.12 5.77 11.32
N THR A 12 37.86 5.48 10.95
CA THR A 12 37.25 5.73 9.64
C THR A 12 37.55 4.79 8.46
N GLY A 13 36.47 4.15 7.96
CA GLY A 13 36.30 3.87 6.53
C GLY A 13 35.72 2.49 6.20
N GLY A 14 34.41 2.39 5.97
CA GLY A 14 33.80 1.11 5.58
C GLY A 14 32.28 1.11 5.45
N ILE A 15 31.76 2.04 4.66
CA ILE A 15 30.40 2.10 4.08
C ILE A 15 29.84 0.72 3.67
N GLY A 16 28.78 0.30 4.36
CA GLY A 16 28.03 -0.93 4.06
C GLY A 16 26.76 -1.02 4.90
N GLY A 17 26.11 0.11 5.15
CA GLY A 17 24.84 0.17 5.86
C GLY A 17 23.75 -0.51 5.03
N ARG A 18 23.62 -1.83 5.19
CA ARG A 18 22.35 -2.52 4.95
C ARG A 18 21.30 -1.70 5.70
N PRO A 19 20.22 -1.19 5.06
CA PRO A 19 19.12 -0.67 5.85
C PRO A 19 18.65 -1.82 6.72
N SER A 20 18.87 -1.61 8.02
CA SER A 20 18.36 -2.41 9.12
C SER A 20 16.96 -2.86 8.75
N ARG A 21 16.77 -4.18 8.69
CA ARG A 21 15.49 -4.86 8.82
C ARG A 21 14.66 -4.06 9.82
N LEU A 22 13.81 -3.17 9.32
CA LEU A 22 12.85 -2.47 10.15
C LEU A 22 11.99 -3.62 10.64
N GLN A 23 12.25 -4.04 11.87
CA GLN A 23 11.46 -5.06 12.50
C GLN A 23 10.08 -4.44 12.55
N TYR A 24 9.17 -4.89 11.69
CA TYR A 24 7.75 -4.61 11.80
C TYR A 24 7.27 -5.38 13.04
N THR A 25 7.76 -4.98 14.22
CA THR A 25 7.30 -5.49 15.49
C THR A 25 5.85 -5.08 15.59
N THR A 26 4.97 -6.05 15.43
CA THR A 26 3.53 -5.94 15.52
C THR A 26 3.13 -5.34 16.85
N ARG A 27 3.02 -4.01 16.89
CA ARG A 27 2.28 -3.29 17.91
C ARG A 27 1.07 -2.65 17.22
N THR A 28 0.15 -3.51 16.78
CA THR A 28 -1.10 -3.11 16.12
C THR A 28 -2.00 -2.41 17.14
N ARG A 29 -1.83 -1.10 17.31
CA ARG A 29 -2.88 -0.24 17.86
C ARG A 29 -3.89 0.01 16.74
N ALA A 30 -4.84 -0.91 16.56
CA ALA A 30 -6.08 -0.78 15.76
C ALA A 30 -6.02 -0.24 14.29
N GLY A 31 -4.87 0.17 13.74
CA GLY A 31 -4.80 1.03 12.55
C GLY A 31 -4.25 0.44 11.25
N GLY A 32 -3.57 -0.71 11.28
CA GLY A 32 -2.85 -1.27 10.12
C GLY A 32 -1.47 -0.63 9.87
N ILE A 33 -0.69 -1.19 8.94
CA ILE A 33 0.62 -0.69 8.52
C ILE A 33 0.40 0.39 7.45
N PRO A 34 0.71 1.67 7.69
CA PRO A 34 0.56 2.72 6.69
C PRO A 34 1.55 2.54 5.53
N ILE A 35 1.09 2.81 4.30
CA ILE A 35 1.89 2.81 3.07
C ILE A 35 2.03 4.24 2.58
N TYR A 36 3.24 4.60 2.13
CA TYR A 36 3.60 5.97 1.79
C TYR A 36 4.08 6.10 0.35
N VAL A 37 3.84 7.27 -0.24
CA VAL A 37 4.56 7.74 -1.44
C VAL A 37 5.19 9.08 -1.08
N GLY A 38 6.52 9.12 -1.02
CA GLY A 38 7.23 10.23 -0.38
C GLY A 38 6.83 10.35 1.09
N SER A 39 6.33 11.52 1.50
CA SER A 39 5.83 11.77 2.86
C SER A 39 4.31 11.55 3.02
N LYS A 40 3.58 11.22 1.94
CA LYS A 40 2.12 11.13 1.96
C LYS A 40 1.66 9.69 2.19
N THR A 41 0.79 9.47 3.18
CA THR A 41 0.08 8.19 3.35
C THR A 41 -0.91 7.99 2.20
N VAL A 42 -0.76 6.90 1.47
CA VAL A 42 -1.63 6.55 0.33
C VAL A 42 -2.62 5.43 0.64
N GLY A 43 -2.46 4.77 1.79
CA GLY A 43 -3.34 3.71 2.26
C GLY A 43 -2.73 2.98 3.45
N ALA A 44 -3.33 1.86 3.85
CA ALA A 44 -2.81 1.03 4.93
C ALA A 44 -3.09 -0.46 4.68
N VAL A 45 -2.16 -1.32 5.09
CA VAL A 45 -2.32 -2.78 5.11
C VAL A 45 -2.92 -3.20 6.45
N LYS A 46 -4.05 -3.91 6.41
CA LYS A 46 -4.69 -4.53 7.58
C LYS A 46 -4.90 -6.01 7.27
N GLY A 47 -4.34 -6.89 8.10
CA GLY A 47 -4.30 -8.32 7.77
C GLY A 47 -3.53 -8.54 6.47
N ASP A 48 -4.16 -9.19 5.50
CA ASP A 48 -3.60 -9.47 4.16
C ASP A 48 -4.16 -8.55 3.07
N CYS A 49 -4.78 -7.42 3.42
CA CYS A 49 -5.39 -6.52 2.46
C CYS A 49 -4.86 -5.09 2.59
N PHE A 50 -4.43 -4.52 1.47
CA PHE A 50 -4.11 -3.11 1.33
C PHE A 50 -5.39 -2.32 1.03
N PHE A 51 -5.70 -1.34 1.86
CA PHE A 51 -6.86 -0.47 1.72
C PHE A 51 -6.44 0.92 1.26
N LYS A 52 -7.09 1.40 0.20
CA LYS A 52 -6.89 2.75 -0.34
C LYS A 52 -8.24 3.41 -0.61
N ARG A 53 -8.39 4.68 -0.24
CA ARG A 53 -9.60 5.48 -0.49
C ARG A 53 -9.27 6.59 -1.49
N VAL A 54 -10.04 6.70 -2.56
CA VAL A 54 -9.80 7.68 -3.66
C VAL A 54 -11.11 8.25 -4.19
N MET A 55 -11.06 9.36 -4.91
CA MET A 55 -12.20 9.88 -5.67
C MET A 55 -12.08 9.42 -7.13
N ALA A 56 -13.04 8.64 -7.62
CA ALA A 56 -12.99 8.11 -8.98
C ALA A 56 -12.89 9.21 -10.06
N SER A 57 -13.59 10.33 -9.88
CA SER A 57 -13.60 11.46 -10.81
C SER A 57 -12.21 12.06 -11.07
N ALA A 58 -11.32 11.98 -10.08
CA ALA A 58 -9.97 12.52 -10.10
C ALA A 58 -8.87 11.46 -10.28
N HIS A 59 -9.08 10.22 -9.81
CA HIS A 59 -8.01 9.21 -9.72
C HIS A 59 -8.16 8.05 -10.68
N PHE A 60 -9.35 7.83 -11.26
CA PHE A 60 -9.54 6.73 -12.21
C PHE A 60 -9.13 7.20 -13.62
N LEU A 61 -8.45 6.32 -14.34
CA LEU A 61 -8.16 6.55 -15.75
C LEU A 61 -9.48 6.48 -16.54
N ARG A 62 -9.61 7.30 -17.59
CA ARG A 62 -10.81 7.33 -18.45
C ARG A 62 -10.69 6.40 -19.67
N LYS A 63 -9.49 6.24 -20.22
CA LYS A 63 -9.21 5.44 -21.42
C LYS A 63 -7.86 4.70 -21.30
N PRO A 64 -7.86 3.37 -21.06
CA PRO A 64 -9.01 2.58 -20.63
C PRO A 64 -9.49 2.97 -19.23
N PRO A 65 -10.77 2.71 -18.86
CA PRO A 65 -11.23 2.81 -17.48
C PRO A 65 -10.41 1.89 -16.57
N ALA A 66 -9.66 2.45 -15.63
CA ALA A 66 -8.75 1.69 -14.77
C ALA A 66 -8.42 2.41 -13.47
N ILE A 67 -7.92 1.66 -12.50
CA ILE A 67 -7.34 2.19 -11.26
C ILE A 67 -5.83 2.02 -11.34
N ALA A 68 -5.09 3.11 -11.09
CA ALA A 68 -3.63 3.13 -11.12
C ALA A 68 -3.01 3.30 -9.73
N PHE A 69 -1.84 2.71 -9.55
CA PHE A 69 -1.02 2.80 -8.35
C PHE A 69 0.41 3.13 -8.74
N ASP A 70 1.13 3.83 -7.87
CA ASP A 70 2.58 3.85 -7.93
C ASP A 70 3.11 2.43 -7.69
N VAL A 71 4.11 2.01 -8.47
CA VAL A 71 4.72 0.68 -8.32
C VAL A 71 5.26 0.48 -6.90
N SER A 72 5.84 1.53 -6.30
CA SER A 72 6.31 1.51 -4.90
C SER A 72 5.18 1.20 -3.91
N THR A 73 3.98 1.77 -4.11
CA THR A 73 2.82 1.48 -3.24
C THR A 73 2.49 0.00 -3.23
N LEU A 74 2.47 -0.64 -4.41
CA LEU A 74 2.14 -2.07 -4.51
C LEU A 74 3.23 -2.93 -3.85
N ARG A 75 4.51 -2.60 -4.08
CA ARG A 75 5.64 -3.33 -3.48
C ARG A 75 5.69 -3.19 -1.97
N ASP A 76 5.50 -1.98 -1.44
CA ASP A 76 5.50 -1.74 -0.01
C ASP A 76 4.31 -2.43 0.67
N ALA A 77 3.15 -2.45 0.00
CA ALA A 77 1.98 -3.19 0.47
C ALA A 77 2.23 -4.71 0.51
N GLU A 78 2.82 -5.30 -0.54
CA GLU A 78 3.21 -6.71 -0.56
C GLU A 78 4.23 -7.03 0.55
N ALA A 79 5.24 -6.18 0.73
CA ALA A 79 6.24 -6.31 1.79
C ALA A 79 5.62 -6.23 3.18
N ALA A 80 4.55 -5.45 3.35
CA ALA A 80 3.75 -5.37 4.57
C ALA A 80 2.73 -6.53 4.73
N GLY A 81 2.71 -7.49 3.80
CA GLY A 81 1.91 -8.73 3.88
C GLY A 81 0.60 -8.70 3.10
N ALA A 82 0.33 -7.66 2.30
CA ALA A 82 -0.88 -7.61 1.49
C ALA A 82 -0.85 -8.66 0.37
N LYS A 83 -1.90 -9.46 0.30
CA LYS A 83 -2.25 -10.37 -0.81
C LYS A 83 -3.40 -9.83 -1.65
N TRP A 84 -4.17 -8.89 -1.10
CA TRP A 84 -5.30 -8.23 -1.74
C TRP A 84 -5.12 -6.72 -1.75
N VAL A 85 -5.76 -6.09 -2.73
CA VAL A 85 -5.95 -4.64 -2.79
C VAL A 85 -7.44 -4.37 -2.79
N GLU A 86 -7.87 -3.44 -1.93
CA GLU A 86 -9.21 -2.92 -1.89
C GLU A 86 -9.18 -1.40 -2.05
N VAL A 87 -9.89 -0.91 -3.06
CA VAL A 87 -10.05 0.51 -3.32
C VAL A 87 -11.50 0.91 -3.11
N THR A 88 -11.72 1.85 -2.20
CA THR A 88 -13.03 2.48 -2.03
C THR A 88 -13.07 3.80 -2.79
N ASP A 89 -14.01 3.91 -3.72
CA ASP A 89 -14.40 5.21 -4.28
C ASP A 89 -15.18 6.00 -3.24
N ALA A 90 -14.59 7.10 -2.76
CA ALA A 90 -15.16 7.96 -1.74
C ALA A 90 -16.42 8.70 -2.21
N GLU A 91 -16.60 8.87 -3.52
CA GLU A 91 -17.73 9.59 -4.10
C GLU A 91 -18.98 8.70 -4.16
N SER A 92 -18.83 7.46 -4.65
CA SER A 92 -19.96 6.53 -4.81
C SER A 92 -20.08 5.46 -3.72
N GLY A 93 -19.07 5.31 -2.86
CA GLY A 93 -18.98 4.21 -1.90
C GLY A 93 -18.67 2.84 -2.52
N ARG A 94 -18.46 2.76 -3.84
CA ARG A 94 -18.14 1.50 -4.52
C ARG A 94 -16.79 0.97 -4.07
N VAL A 95 -16.73 -0.33 -3.86
CA VAL A 95 -15.52 -1.05 -3.47
C VAL A 95 -15.05 -1.90 -4.65
N TYR A 96 -13.76 -1.81 -4.94
CA TYR A 96 -13.07 -2.59 -5.97
C TYR A 96 -12.02 -3.43 -5.28
N ARG A 97 -12.09 -4.75 -5.43
CA ARG A 97 -11.13 -5.68 -4.82
C ARG A 97 -10.47 -6.57 -5.86
N ALA A 98 -9.17 -6.76 -5.76
CA ALA A 98 -8.40 -7.68 -6.59
C ALA A 98 -7.24 -8.29 -5.79
N SER A 99 -6.75 -9.46 -6.21
CA SER A 99 -5.52 -10.01 -5.62
C SER A 99 -4.31 -9.24 -6.14
N MET A 100 -3.22 -9.16 -5.36
CA MET A 100 -1.96 -8.58 -5.81
C MET A 100 -1.44 -9.30 -7.06
N ALA A 101 -1.57 -10.64 -7.10
CA ALA A 101 -1.21 -11.45 -8.28
C ALA A 101 -1.98 -10.99 -9.53
N THR A 102 -3.30 -10.82 -9.43
CA THR A 102 -4.13 -10.30 -10.54
C THR A 102 -3.71 -8.90 -10.97
N VAL A 103 -3.40 -8.02 -10.02
CA VAL A 103 -2.92 -6.66 -10.31
C VAL A 103 -1.64 -6.72 -11.15
N TRP A 104 -0.66 -7.55 -10.77
CA TRP A 104 0.59 -7.68 -11.53
C TRP A 104 0.44 -8.41 -12.86
N GLU A 105 -0.31 -9.51 -12.90
CA GLU A 105 -0.44 -10.36 -14.09
C GLU A 105 -1.26 -9.69 -15.20
N ARG A 106 -2.34 -9.01 -14.83
CA ARG A 106 -3.31 -8.43 -15.78
C ARG A 106 -3.21 -6.92 -15.93
N GLY A 107 -2.52 -6.28 -14.98
CA GLY A 107 -2.25 -4.86 -15.07
C GLY A 107 -1.15 -4.53 -16.06
N LYS A 108 -0.95 -3.24 -16.30
CA LYS A 108 0.07 -2.73 -17.22
C LYS A 108 0.83 -1.57 -16.60
N GLY A 109 2.13 -1.58 -16.82
CA GLY A 109 3.03 -0.51 -16.44
C GLY A 109 2.95 0.68 -17.38
N PHE A 110 3.10 1.88 -16.85
CA PHE A 110 3.36 3.09 -17.62
C PHE A 110 4.16 4.10 -16.79
N ASN A 111 4.81 5.04 -17.47
CA ASN A 111 5.51 6.14 -16.83
C ASN A 111 5.26 7.42 -17.66
N ARG A 112 4.79 8.49 -17.00
CA ARG A 112 4.51 9.80 -17.63
C ARG A 112 5.30 10.94 -16.97
N GLY A 113 6.46 10.63 -16.40
CA GLY A 113 7.33 11.61 -15.73
C GLY A 113 7.08 11.80 -14.24
N TYR A 114 6.11 11.09 -13.66
CA TYR A 114 5.77 11.14 -12.22
C TYR A 114 6.21 9.89 -11.45
N GLY A 115 7.02 9.03 -12.07
CA GLY A 115 7.40 7.72 -11.56
C GLY A 115 6.70 6.56 -12.28
N ALA A 116 7.13 5.34 -11.97
CA ALA A 116 6.54 4.13 -12.53
C ALA A 116 5.17 3.86 -11.89
N GLN A 117 4.17 3.73 -12.74
CA GLN A 117 2.80 3.43 -12.34
C GLN A 117 2.33 2.11 -12.93
N TRP A 118 1.38 1.48 -12.27
CA TRP A 118 0.77 0.22 -12.67
C TRP A 118 -0.74 0.36 -12.58
N PHE A 119 -1.46 0.08 -13.66
CA PHE A 119 -2.91 0.14 -13.67
C PHE A 119 -3.55 -1.22 -13.93
N LEU A 120 -4.69 -1.46 -13.29
CA LEU A 120 -5.56 -2.61 -13.56
C LEU A 120 -6.90 -2.10 -14.14
N PRO A 121 -7.29 -2.52 -15.36
CA PRO A 121 -8.58 -2.18 -15.96
C PRO A 121 -9.77 -2.53 -15.06
N LEU A 122 -10.82 -1.70 -15.04
CA LEU A 122 -11.97 -1.84 -14.13
C LEU A 122 -12.73 -3.17 -14.28
N ASN A 123 -12.67 -3.81 -15.44
CA ASN A 123 -13.31 -5.10 -15.71
C ASN A 123 -12.59 -6.29 -15.04
N GLU A 124 -11.35 -6.11 -14.57
CA GLU A 124 -10.59 -7.14 -13.86
C GLU A 124 -10.79 -7.09 -12.33
N TRP A 125 -11.52 -6.10 -11.81
CA TRP A 125 -11.79 -5.98 -10.39
C TRP A 125 -13.04 -6.77 -9.98
N ASN A 126 -12.93 -7.54 -8.90
CA ASN A 126 -14.11 -8.03 -8.21
C ASN A 126 -14.80 -6.84 -7.54
N ARG A 127 -16.06 -6.64 -7.90
CA ARG A 127 -16.93 -5.64 -7.27
C ARG A 127 -17.77 -6.38 -6.25
N PRO A 128 -17.37 -6.47 -4.96
CA PRO A 128 -18.29 -6.91 -3.94
C PRO A 128 -19.55 -6.04 -4.05
N GLN A 129 -20.72 -6.67 -4.02
CA GLN A 129 -21.98 -5.94 -3.94
C GLN A 129 -21.87 -4.97 -2.76
N THR A 130 -22.27 -3.72 -2.96
CA THR A 130 -22.24 -2.67 -1.95
C THR A 130 -22.63 -3.27 -0.61
N PRO A 131 -21.84 -3.13 0.48
CA PRO A 131 -22.37 -3.45 1.79
C PRO A 131 -23.59 -2.55 1.91
N THR A 132 -24.79 -3.17 1.89
CA THR A 132 -26.02 -2.48 2.20
C THR A 132 -25.75 -1.95 3.60
N GLN A 133 -25.43 -0.66 3.72
CA GLN A 133 -25.43 0.00 5.00
C GLN A 133 -26.87 -0.13 5.45
N GLY A 134 -27.14 -1.17 6.23
CA GLY A 134 -28.42 -1.43 6.84
C GLY A 134 -28.79 -0.13 7.51
N ARG A 135 -29.88 0.44 7.00
CA ARG A 135 -30.73 1.44 7.60
C ARG A 135 -30.69 1.38 9.15
N LEU A 136 -29.68 2.03 9.74
CA LEU A 136 -29.69 2.57 11.09
C LEU A 136 -30.37 3.93 10.87
N PHE A 137 -31.66 4.15 11.04
CA PHE A 137 -32.58 3.71 12.06
C PHE A 137 -34.00 3.68 11.45
N GLN A 138 -34.77 2.61 11.69
CA GLN A 138 -36.22 2.66 11.60
C GLN A 138 -36.80 2.42 12.99
N GLY A 139 -37.49 3.44 13.50
CA GLY A 139 -38.48 3.37 14.58
C GLY A 139 -37.92 3.23 15.99
N VAL A 140 -38.29 4.15 16.88
CA VAL A 140 -39.55 4.00 17.63
C VAL A 140 -40.11 5.40 17.93
N ASP A 141 -41.43 5.48 17.87
CA ASP A 141 -42.30 6.62 18.21
C ASP A 141 -42.04 7.13 19.64
#